data_AF-A0A6C0IYL4-F1
#
_entry.id   AF-A0A6C0IYL4-F1
#
_cell.length_a   1.000
_cell.length_b   1.000
_cell.length_c   1.000
_cell.angle_alpha   90.00
_cell.angle_beta   90.00
_cell.angle_gamma   90.00
#
_symmetry.space_group_name_H-M   'P 1'
#
loop_
_entity.id
_entity.type
_entity.pdbx_description
1 polymer ?
#
loop_
_entity_poly.entity_id
_entity_poly.type
_entity_poly.pdbx_seq_one_letter_code
_entity_poly.pdbx_strand_id
1 'polypeptide(L)'
;MDKGDKLPEQITTSEDLIIQEAVKKGEYVKPPDNKAEAMTKLRSERDALIPSTDKYVMRDYPIDDETFKKWKNYRQYLRDLPVMSSPDLDADGNLTGVEWPVVPSS
;
A
#
# COMPACT_ATOMS: atom_id res chain seq x y z
N MET A 1 8.20 19.66 -25.08
CA MET A 1 7.65 18.40 -24.55
C MET A 1 7.95 18.44 -23.06
N ASP A 2 7.08 18.96 -22.18
CA ASP A 2 5.84 18.31 -21.71
C ASP A 2 6.13 16.82 -21.45
N LYS A 3 6.18 16.35 -20.20
CA LYS A 3 5.07 16.38 -19.24
C LYS A 3 5.59 16.57 -17.81
N GLY A 4 4.94 17.45 -17.06
CA GLY A 4 4.99 17.38 -15.61
C GLY A 4 4.31 16.09 -15.18
N ASP A 5 5.07 15.19 -14.55
CA ASP A 5 4.51 14.06 -13.81
C ASP A 5 3.73 14.61 -12.61
N LYS A 6 2.49 15.02 -12.88
CA LYS A 6 1.50 15.27 -11.85
C LYS A 6 1.13 13.89 -11.31
N LEU A 7 1.64 13.56 -10.12
CA LEU A 7 1.14 12.46 -9.30
C LEU A 7 -0.39 12.51 -9.33
N PRO A 8 -1.10 11.39 -9.55
CA PRO A 8 -2.56 11.41 -9.63
C PRO A 8 -3.09 12.02 -8.33
N GLU A 9 -3.82 13.14 -8.46
CA GLU A 9 -4.58 13.73 -7.37
C GLU A 9 -5.56 12.65 -6.89
N GLN A 10 -5.23 12.04 -5.75
CA GLN A 10 -6.08 11.08 -5.06
C GLN A 10 -7.42 11.79 -4.80
N ILE A 11 -8.49 11.35 -5.47
CA ILE A 11 -9.82 11.94 -5.31
C ILE A 11 -10.27 11.62 -3.88
N THR A 12 -10.15 12.58 -2.98
CA THR A 12 -10.62 12.46 -1.60
C THR A 12 -12.12 12.66 -1.57
N THR A 13 -12.86 11.67 -1.07
CA THR A 13 -14.32 11.74 -0.96
C THR A 13 -14.71 12.71 0.17
N SER A 14 -15.90 13.28 0.12
CA SER A 14 -16.42 14.11 1.23
C SER A 14 -16.43 13.37 2.57
N GLU A 15 -16.64 12.05 2.55
CA GLU A 15 -16.56 11.19 3.72
C GLU A 15 -15.13 11.06 4.27
N ASP A 16 -14.13 10.95 3.40
CA ASP A 16 -12.72 10.86 3.80
C ASP A 16 -12.27 12.13 4.53
N LEU A 17 -12.72 13.30 4.06
CA LEU A 17 -12.45 14.59 4.71
C LEU A 17 -13.10 14.69 6.09
N ILE A 18 -14.32 14.18 6.26
CA ILE A 18 -15.03 14.15 7.55
C ILE A 18 -14.28 13.26 8.54
N ILE A 19 -13.83 12.07 8.11
CA ILE A 19 -13.06 11.14 8.94
C ILE A 19 -11.72 11.77 9.34
N GLN A 20 -11.00 12.40 8.40
CA GLN A 20 -9.73 13.06 8.69
C GLN A 20 -9.89 14.20 9.71
N GLU A 21 -10.94 15.00 9.58
CA GLU A 21 -11.21 16.10 10.50
C GLU A 21 -11.61 15.60 11.90
N ALA A 22 -12.42 14.54 11.99
CA ALA A 22 -12.77 13.92 13.26
C ALA A 22 -11.54 13.32 13.97
N VAL A 23 -10.66 12.64 13.22
CA VAL A 23 -9.39 12.11 13.74
C VAL A 23 -8.49 13.24 14.26
N LYS A 24 -8.38 14.36 13.53
CA LYS A 24 -7.64 15.55 14.01
C LYS A 24 -8.21 16.12 15.30
N LYS A 25 -9.53 16.03 15.50
CA LYS A 25 -10.23 16.45 16.72
C LYS A 25 -10.16 15.40 17.85
N GLY A 26 -9.56 14.24 17.60
CA GLY A 26 -9.49 13.13 18.56
C GLY A 26 -10.82 12.40 18.75
N GLU A 27 -11.77 12.57 17.83
CA GLU A 27 -13.05 11.87 17.84
C GLU A 27 -12.92 10.52 17.12
N TYR A 28 -13.52 9.48 17.71
CA TYR A 28 -13.60 8.17 17.07
C TYR A 28 -14.77 8.14 16.09
N VAL A 29 -14.47 7.94 14.81
CA VAL A 29 -15.47 7.65 13.77
C VAL A 29 -15.19 6.25 13.23
N LYS A 30 -16.20 5.38 13.30
CA LYS A 30 -16.11 4.05 12.68
C LYS A 30 -15.95 4.26 11.17
N PRO A 31 -14.94 3.65 10.52
CA PRO A 31 -14.85 3.67 9.06
C PRO A 31 -16.10 3.02 8.47
N PRO A 32 -16.56 3.44 7.28
CA PRO A 32 -17.60 2.73 6.58
C PRO A 32 -17.13 1.29 6.29
N ASP A 33 -18.07 0.34 6.26
CA ASP A 33 -17.76 -1.09 6.24
C ASP A 33 -16.88 -1.47 5.04
N ASN A 34 -17.08 -0.82 3.87
CA ASN A 34 -16.24 -0.99 2.68
C ASN A 34 -14.77 -0.63 2.93
N LYS A 35 -14.46 0.47 3.63
CA LYS A 35 -13.08 0.88 3.93
C LYS A 35 -12.41 -0.10 4.90
N ALA A 36 -13.16 -0.62 5.87
CA ALA A 36 -12.65 -1.63 6.80
C ALA A 36 -12.35 -2.96 6.08
N GLU A 37 -13.23 -3.38 5.17
CA GLU A 37 -13.03 -4.55 4.31
C GLU A 37 -11.84 -4.35 3.35
N ALA A 38 -11.75 -3.19 2.70
CA ALA A 38 -10.63 -2.83 1.83
C ALA A 38 -9.29 -2.89 2.57
N MET A 39 -9.21 -2.31 3.77
CA MET A 39 -8.01 -2.37 4.61
C MET A 39 -7.67 -3.80 5.03
N THR A 40 -8.66 -4.64 5.28
CA THR A 40 -8.46 -6.06 5.60
C THR A 40 -7.91 -6.83 4.40
N LYS A 41 -8.46 -6.60 3.20
CA LYS A 41 -8.00 -7.20 1.95
C LYS A 41 -6.57 -6.76 1.62
N LEU A 42 -6.24 -5.47 1.74
CA LEU A 42 -4.87 -4.95 1.55
C LEU A 42 -3.87 -5.70 2.42
N ARG A 43 -4.17 -5.86 3.71
CA ARG A 43 -3.29 -6.58 4.66
C ARG A 43 -3.12 -8.04 4.27
N SER A 44 -4.21 -8.71 3.85
CA SER A 44 -4.17 -10.10 3.42
C SER A 44 -3.29 -10.30 2.17
N GLU A 45 -3.45 -9.46 1.15
CA GLU A 45 -2.62 -9.53 -0.08
C GLU A 45 -1.15 -9.22 0.22
N ARG A 46 -0.86 -8.21 1.05
CA ARG A 46 0.50 -7.92 1.54
C ARG A 46 1.11 -9.13 2.26
N ASP A 47 0.36 -9.77 3.14
CA ASP A 47 0.82 -10.90 3.94
C ASP A 47 1.08 -12.14 3.10
N ALA A 48 0.49 -12.26 1.91
CA ALA A 48 0.86 -13.30 0.93
C ALA A 48 2.20 -13.01 0.23
N LEU A 49 2.52 -11.73 -0.03
CA LEU A 49 3.75 -11.33 -0.73
C LEU A 49 5.00 -11.42 0.15
N ILE A 50 4.90 -11.12 1.44
CA ILE A 50 6.06 -11.13 2.36
C ILE A 50 6.71 -12.53 2.43
N PRO A 51 6.01 -13.64 2.70
CA PRO A 51 6.66 -14.96 2.75
C PRO A 51 7.29 -15.37 1.42
N SER A 52 6.63 -15.06 0.29
CA SER A 52 7.14 -15.43 -1.06
C SER A 52 8.47 -14.76 -1.42
N THR A 53 8.82 -13.66 -0.75
CA THR A 53 10.01 -12.84 -1.04
C THR A 53 11.06 -12.87 0.07
N ASP A 54 10.91 -13.75 1.06
CA ASP A 54 11.79 -13.77 2.24
C ASP A 54 13.23 -14.16 1.92
N LYS A 55 13.42 -15.10 0.99
CA LYS A 55 14.75 -15.56 0.54
C LYS A 55 15.65 -14.41 0.05
N TYR A 56 15.08 -13.38 -0.57
CA TYR A 56 15.84 -12.30 -1.18
C TYR A 56 16.42 -11.29 -0.17
N VAL A 57 16.05 -11.37 1.11
CA VAL A 57 16.64 -10.56 2.18
C VAL A 57 17.56 -11.36 3.10
N MET A 58 17.84 -12.62 2.76
CA MET A 58 18.89 -13.41 3.41
C MET A 58 20.25 -13.09 2.79
N ARG A 59 21.27 -12.86 3.63
CA ARG A 59 22.63 -12.55 3.16
C ARG A 59 23.29 -13.68 2.36
N ASP A 60 22.85 -14.91 2.59
CA ASP A 60 23.39 -16.10 1.94
C ASP A 60 22.71 -16.40 0.59
N TYR A 61 21.68 -15.63 0.21
CA TYR A 61 21.02 -15.80 -1.09
C TYR A 61 21.89 -15.21 -2.20
N PRO A 62 22.13 -15.93 -3.32
CA PRO A 62 23.13 -15.56 -4.33
C PRO A 62 22.62 -14.44 -5.26
N ILE A 63 22.57 -13.21 -4.74
CA ILE A 63 22.25 -11.98 -5.47
C ILE A 63 23.29 -10.91 -5.17
N ASP A 64 23.46 -9.96 -6.08
CA ASP A 64 24.33 -8.82 -5.84
C ASP A 64 23.74 -7.82 -4.82
N ASP A 65 24.58 -6.93 -4.30
CA ASP A 65 24.21 -5.95 -3.28
C ASP A 65 23.11 -4.96 -3.75
N GLU A 66 23.08 -4.62 -5.04
CA GLU A 66 22.07 -3.72 -5.60
C GLU A 66 20.70 -4.40 -5.63
N THR A 67 20.65 -5.64 -6.09
CA THR A 67 19.46 -6.49 -6.10
C THR A 67 18.97 -6.74 -4.68
N PHE A 68 19.87 -7.04 -3.74
CA PHE A 68 19.53 -7.17 -2.32
C PHE A 68 18.90 -5.90 -1.74
N LYS A 69 19.43 -4.72 -2.08
CA LYS A 69 18.86 -3.42 -1.67
C LYS A 69 17.47 -3.20 -2.27
N LYS A 70 17.25 -3.54 -3.54
CA LYS A 70 15.92 -3.45 -4.20
C LYS A 70 14.89 -4.31 -3.47
N TRP A 71 15.25 -5.55 -3.09
CA TRP A 71 14.37 -6.44 -2.33
C TRP A 71 14.05 -5.94 -0.92
N LYS A 72 15.03 -5.35 -0.23
CA LYS A 72 14.78 -4.68 1.05
C LYS A 72 13.79 -3.53 0.91
N ASN A 73 13.99 -2.66 -0.07
CA ASN A 73 13.10 -1.52 -0.33
C ASN A 73 11.69 -1.99 -0.71
N TYR A 74 11.57 -2.99 -1.57
CA TYR A 74 10.29 -3.60 -1.95
C TYR A 74 9.52 -4.10 -0.72
N ARG A 75 10.18 -4.87 0.16
CA ARG A 75 9.55 -5.39 1.38
C ARG A 75 9.23 -4.31 2.40
N GLN A 76 10.02 -3.24 2.45
CA GLN A 76 9.73 -2.08 3.30
C GLN A 76 8.45 -1.39 2.81
N TYR A 77 8.37 -1.08 1.52
CA TYR A 77 7.19 -0.48 0.89
C TYR A 77 5.93 -1.34 1.17
N LEU A 78 6.00 -2.66 0.98
CA LEU A 78 4.87 -3.55 1.32
C LEU A 78 4.38 -3.38 2.76
N ARG A 79 5.28 -3.23 3.73
CA ARG A 79 4.91 -3.02 5.14
C ARG A 79 4.28 -1.66 5.38
N ASP A 80 4.69 -0.66 4.61
CA ASP A 80 4.23 0.73 4.72
C ASP A 80 2.88 0.96 4.02
N LEU A 81 2.47 0.06 3.10
CA LEU A 81 1.20 0.13 2.35
C LEU A 81 -0.03 0.50 3.20
N PRO A 82 -0.31 -0.11 4.38
CA PRO A 82 -1.49 0.23 5.18
C PRO A 82 -1.49 1.65 5.73
N VAL A 83 -0.33 2.30 5.83
CA VAL A 83 -0.19 3.66 6.34
C VAL A 83 -0.17 4.69 5.21
N MET A 84 0.37 4.31 4.04
CA MET A 84 0.52 5.21 2.90
C MET A 84 -0.63 5.17 1.88
N SER A 85 -1.58 4.23 2.04
CA SER A 85 -2.68 4.03 1.09
C SER A 85 -4.03 4.35 1.74
N SER A 86 -5.00 4.73 0.91
CA SER A 86 -6.40 4.89 1.31
C SER A 86 -7.25 3.88 0.53
N PRO A 87 -7.16 2.57 0.86
CA PRO A 87 -7.78 1.53 0.06
C PRO A 87 -9.30 1.64 0.05
N ASP A 88 -9.88 1.32 -1.10
CA ASP A 88 -11.32 1.12 -1.27
C ASP A 88 -11.59 -0.11 -2.14
N LEU A 89 -12.85 -0.50 -2.28
CA LEU A 89 -13.29 -1.58 -3.15
C LEU A 89 -14.09 -1.01 -4.33
N ASP A 90 -13.75 -1.45 -5.54
CA ASP A 90 -14.61 -1.22 -6.71
C ASP A 90 -15.84 -2.15 -6.72
N ALA A 91 -16.68 -2.03 -7.75
CA ALA A 91 -17.89 -2.82 -7.89
C ALA A 91 -17.64 -4.34 -8.02
N ASP A 92 -16.43 -4.73 -8.42
CA ASP A 92 -16.00 -6.13 -8.56
C ASP A 92 -15.27 -6.63 -7.29
N GLY A 93 -15.13 -5.78 -6.27
CA GLY A 93 -14.45 -6.09 -5.02
C GLY A 93 -12.92 -6.07 -5.11
N ASN A 94 -12.34 -5.40 -6.12
CA ASN A 94 -10.88 -5.21 -6.22
C ASN A 94 -10.43 -3.98 -5.44
N LEU A 95 -9.19 -4.03 -4.94
CA LEU A 95 -8.58 -2.90 -4.27
C LEU A 95 -8.34 -1.75 -5.25
N THR A 96 -8.80 -0.57 -4.86
CA THR A 96 -8.48 0.71 -5.49
C THR A 96 -7.78 1.63 -4.47
N GLY A 97 -7.09 2.68 -4.94
CA GLY A 97 -6.36 3.59 -4.04
C GLY A 97 -5.12 2.97 -3.37
N VAL A 98 -4.57 1.91 -3.96
CA VAL A 98 -3.36 1.21 -3.50
C VAL A 98 -2.34 1.16 -4.63
N GLU A 99 -1.15 1.72 -4.39
CA GLU A 99 -0.01 1.65 -5.31
C GLU A 99 0.98 0.59 -4.82
N TRP A 100 0.92 -0.60 -5.44
CA TRP A 100 1.81 -1.71 -5.09
C TRP A 100 3.24 -1.48 -5.59
N PRO A 101 4.28 -1.82 -4.80
CA PRO A 101 5.66 -1.70 -5.27
C PRO A 101 5.92 -2.68 -6.42
N VAL A 102 6.74 -2.26 -7.39
CA VAL A 102 7.14 -3.12 -8.51
C VAL A 102 8.09 -4.20 -8.00
N VAL A 103 7.78 -5.45 -8.33
CA VAL A 103 8.62 -6.60 -7.97
C VAL A 103 10.00 -6.45 -8.62
N PRO A 104 11.10 -6.50 -7.85
CA PRO A 104 12.45 -6.49 -8.41
C PRO A 104 12.71 -7.71 -9.29
N SER A 105 13.46 -7.53 -10.38
CA SER A 105 14.05 -8.66 -11.10
C SER A 105 15.16 -9.28 -10.27
N SER A 106 15.19 -10.62 -10.24
CA SER A 106 16.29 -11.42 -9.67
C SER A 106 17.52 -11.40 -10.54
#